data_AF-A0A7S1USY9-F1
#
_entry.id   AF-A0A7S1USY9-F1
#
_cell.length_a   1.000
_cell.length_b   1.000
_cell.length_c   1.000
_cell.angle_alpha   90.00
_cell.angle_beta   90.00
_cell.angle_gamma   90.00
#
_symmetry.space_group_name_H-M   'P 1'
#
loop_
_entity.id
_entity.type
_entity.pdbx_description
1 polymer ?
#
loop_
_entity_poly.entity_id
_entity_poly.type
_entity_poly.pdbx_seq_one_letter_code
_entity_poly.pdbx_strand_id
1 'polypeptide(L)'
;ISDLNGHAMAKSIMTTMPLVLACFFNAPDIALPLAEANMKEWKSDLPVYLAIFYPLFRCLVWASLFKRHNEEKYRTNFRKDAKEIERWAKDGSPNGKVLLPIVQAEELAHISGRNSGHNLKQIKESYDRAIDENLEFGFGHFAALSAERAGRFFSSMNEASVASKYLQA
;
A
#
# COMPACT_ATOMS: atom_id res chain seq x y z
N ILE A 1 25.30 20.82 -14.95
CA ILE A 1 23.92 20.30 -15.11
C ILE A 1 23.76 18.90 -14.49
N SER A 2 24.84 18.16 -14.15
CA SER A 2 24.77 16.84 -13.51
C SER A 2 24.50 16.82 -11.98
N ASP A 3 24.84 17.87 -11.23
CA ASP A 3 24.80 17.83 -9.75
C ASP A 3 23.43 18.08 -9.12
N LEU A 4 22.54 18.82 -9.81
CA LEU A 4 21.19 19.11 -9.34
C LEU A 4 20.31 17.85 -9.28
N ASN A 5 20.50 16.93 -10.23
CA ASN A 5 19.76 15.66 -10.27
C ASN A 5 20.21 14.70 -9.15
N GLY A 6 21.48 14.71 -8.78
CA GLY A 6 22.01 13.87 -7.70
C GLY A 6 21.50 14.29 -6.33
N HIS A 7 21.41 15.59 -6.06
CA HIS A 7 20.90 16.12 -4.80
C HIS A 7 19.39 15.90 -4.63
N ALA A 8 18.61 16.14 -5.69
CA ALA A 8 17.17 15.88 -5.70
C ALA A 8 16.87 14.38 -5.50
N MET A 9 17.62 13.51 -6.18
CA MET A 9 17.49 12.05 -6.03
C MET A 9 17.88 11.59 -4.62
N ALA A 10 18.97 12.09 -4.05
CA ALA A 10 19.38 11.77 -2.68
C ALA A 10 18.33 12.22 -1.65
N LYS A 11 17.80 13.44 -1.80
CA LYS A 11 16.73 13.96 -0.94
C LYS A 11 15.47 13.10 -1.05
N SER A 12 15.06 12.74 -2.27
CA SER A 12 13.92 11.87 -2.54
C SER A 12 14.08 10.46 -1.94
N ILE A 13 15.25 9.85 -2.06
CA ILE A 13 15.55 8.55 -1.47
C ILE A 13 15.46 8.65 0.06
N MET A 14 16.07 9.67 0.66
CA MET A 14 16.08 9.87 2.11
C MET A 14 14.71 10.21 2.70
N THR A 15 13.76 10.73 1.92
CA THR A 15 12.41 11.04 2.40
C THR A 15 11.38 9.96 2.09
N THR A 16 11.55 9.24 0.97
CA THR A 16 10.59 8.23 0.49
C THR A 16 10.92 6.84 1.01
N MET A 17 12.21 6.47 1.10
CA MET A 17 12.61 5.16 1.61
C MET A 17 12.18 4.94 3.06
N PRO A 18 12.29 5.92 3.99
CA PRO A 18 11.78 5.71 5.34
C PRO A 18 10.28 5.44 5.39
N LEU A 19 9.48 6.06 4.51
CA LEU A 19 8.04 5.78 4.43
C LEU A 19 7.81 4.34 3.93
N VAL A 20 8.46 3.97 2.83
CA VAL A 20 8.36 2.63 2.24
C VAL A 20 8.82 1.56 3.24
N LEU A 21 9.94 1.77 3.92
CA LEU A 21 10.44 0.88 4.97
C LEU A 21 9.48 0.82 6.15
N ALA A 22 8.91 1.95 6.58
CA ALA A 22 7.91 1.95 7.64
C ALA A 22 6.62 1.21 7.23
N CYS A 23 6.24 1.22 5.94
CA CYS A 23 5.17 0.37 5.40
C CYS A 23 5.55 -1.11 5.49
N PHE A 24 6.74 -1.48 5.01
CA PHE A 24 7.23 -2.87 5.03
C PHE A 24 7.37 -3.42 6.45
N PHE A 25 7.81 -2.60 7.40
CA PHE A 25 7.95 -3.01 8.80
C PHE A 25 6.66 -2.84 9.62
N ASN A 26 5.57 -2.37 9.02
CA ASN A 26 4.29 -2.11 9.68
C ASN A 26 4.45 -1.22 10.93
N ALA A 27 5.19 -0.12 10.77
CA ALA A 27 5.45 0.88 11.80
C ALA A 27 4.69 2.18 11.48
N PRO A 28 3.33 2.20 11.57
CA PRO A 28 2.54 3.34 11.11
C PRO A 28 2.77 4.61 11.92
N ASP A 29 3.21 4.52 13.19
CA ASP A 29 3.55 5.69 14.00
C ASP A 29 4.83 6.39 13.53
N ILE A 30 5.72 5.65 12.87
CA ILE A 30 6.92 6.19 12.21
C ILE A 30 6.52 6.67 10.80
N ALA A 31 5.67 5.91 10.12
CA ALA A 31 5.21 6.22 8.77
C ALA A 31 4.37 7.51 8.71
N LEU A 32 3.59 7.82 9.74
CA LEU A 32 2.68 8.96 9.76
C LEU A 32 3.40 10.32 9.74
N PRO A 33 4.35 10.62 10.65
CA PRO A 33 5.12 11.86 10.58
C PRO A 33 5.89 11.98 9.26
N LEU A 34 6.39 10.87 8.73
CA LEU A 34 7.05 10.84 7.43
C LEU A 34 6.06 11.16 6.30
N ALA A 35 4.87 10.56 6.29
CA ALA A 35 3.83 10.85 5.31
C ALA A 35 3.37 12.31 5.38
N GLU A 36 3.16 12.86 6.59
CA GLU A 36 2.71 14.23 6.82
C GLU A 36 3.78 15.28 6.49
N ALA A 37 5.04 15.04 6.90
CA ALA A 37 6.16 15.92 6.54
C ALA A 37 6.38 15.94 5.01
N ASN A 38 6.23 14.77 4.38
CA ASN A 38 6.33 14.64 2.94
C ASN A 38 5.16 15.30 2.19
N MET A 39 3.94 15.34 2.73
CA MET A 39 2.83 16.02 2.05
C MET A 39 3.06 17.52 1.73
N LYS A 40 3.97 18.21 2.46
CA LYS A 40 4.23 19.65 2.27
C LYS A 40 5.33 19.98 1.25
N GLU A 41 6.32 19.11 1.03
CA GLU A 41 7.51 19.41 0.21
C GLU A 41 7.47 18.87 -1.23
N TRP A 42 6.40 18.16 -1.61
CA TRP A 42 6.50 17.11 -2.64
C TRP A 42 6.21 17.46 -4.10
N LYS A 43 6.01 18.74 -4.42
CA LYS A 43 5.79 19.17 -5.80
C LYS A 43 7.12 19.46 -6.50
N SER A 44 7.85 18.45 -6.98
CA SER A 44 8.59 18.46 -8.28
C SER A 44 9.80 17.52 -8.40
N ASP A 45 10.37 16.98 -7.31
CA ASP A 45 11.75 16.42 -7.36
C ASP A 45 11.88 14.88 -7.23
N LEU A 46 10.78 14.11 -7.28
CA LEU A 46 10.86 12.64 -7.19
C LEU A 46 11.25 12.00 -8.53
N PRO A 47 12.18 11.04 -8.54
CA PRO A 47 12.38 10.16 -9.69
C PRO A 47 11.06 9.53 -10.10
N VAL A 48 10.75 9.60 -11.40
CA VAL A 48 9.46 9.18 -11.98
C VAL A 48 9.04 7.77 -11.54
N TYR A 49 10.00 6.85 -11.39
CA TYR A 49 9.72 5.48 -10.97
C TYR A 49 9.19 5.37 -9.52
N LEU A 50 9.66 6.23 -8.59
CA LEU A 50 9.14 6.27 -7.22
C LEU A 50 7.77 6.95 -7.16
N ALA A 51 7.57 7.98 -7.99
CA ALA A 51 6.30 8.70 -8.05
C ALA A 51 5.12 7.80 -8.45
N ILE A 52 5.37 6.78 -9.28
CA ILE A 52 4.34 5.83 -9.75
C ILE A 52 3.84 4.91 -8.64
N PHE A 53 4.72 4.43 -7.75
CA PHE A 53 4.32 3.50 -6.68
C PHE A 53 3.91 4.21 -5.39
N TYR A 54 4.16 5.51 -5.29
CA TYR A 54 3.91 6.26 -4.08
C TYR A 54 2.44 6.28 -3.60
N PRO A 55 1.43 6.40 -4.49
CA PRO A 55 0.04 6.31 -4.06
C PRO A 55 -0.29 4.99 -3.38
N LEU A 56 0.31 3.86 -3.81
CA LEU A 56 0.11 2.57 -3.15
C LEU A 56 0.62 2.63 -1.71
N PHE A 57 1.87 3.06 -1.50
CA PHE A 57 2.45 3.09 -0.16
C PHE A 57 1.67 4.00 0.79
N ARG A 58 1.18 5.14 0.31
CA ARG A 58 0.28 5.99 1.10
C ARG A 58 -1.01 5.28 1.47
N CYS A 59 -1.67 4.59 0.53
CA CYS A 59 -2.83 3.75 0.85
C CYS A 59 -2.52 2.74 1.97
N LEU A 60 -1.37 2.05 1.93
CA LEU A 60 -0.98 1.09 2.97
C LEU A 60 -0.80 1.75 4.34
N VAL A 61 -0.22 2.96 4.40
CA VAL A 61 -0.10 3.75 5.64
C VAL A 61 -1.46 4.13 6.17
N TRP A 62 -2.33 4.69 5.32
CA TRP A 62 -3.66 5.11 5.74
C TRP A 62 -4.52 3.94 6.23
N ALA A 63 -4.46 2.79 5.56
CA ALA A 63 -5.16 1.58 6.00
C ALA A 63 -4.65 1.10 7.37
N SER A 64 -3.34 1.12 7.59
CA SER A 64 -2.72 0.71 8.86
C SER A 64 -3.06 1.67 10.01
N LEU A 65 -3.08 2.98 9.74
CA LEU A 65 -3.49 4.01 10.70
C LEU A 65 -4.98 3.93 11.02
N PHE A 66 -5.82 3.72 10.00
CA PHE A 66 -7.24 3.53 10.21
C PHE A 66 -7.52 2.29 11.07
N LYS A 67 -6.83 1.17 10.81
CA LYS A 67 -6.89 -0.03 11.66
C LYS A 67 -6.56 0.30 13.13
N ARG A 68 -5.53 1.10 13.39
CA ARG A 68 -5.09 1.41 14.76
C ARG A 68 -5.98 2.42 15.46
N HIS A 69 -6.34 3.52 14.80
CA HIS A 69 -6.96 4.69 15.44
C HIS A 69 -8.46 4.83 15.16
N ASN A 70 -8.96 4.19 14.10
CA ASN A 70 -10.38 4.25 13.69
C ASN A 70 -10.91 5.66 13.39
N GLU A 71 -10.06 6.56 12.88
CA GLU A 71 -10.45 7.94 12.56
C GLU A 71 -10.79 8.10 11.07
N GLU A 72 -11.94 8.72 10.78
CA GLU A 72 -12.45 8.88 9.40
C GLU A 72 -11.50 9.67 8.48
N LYS A 73 -10.64 10.52 9.03
CA LYS A 73 -9.61 11.25 8.26
C LYS A 73 -8.67 10.31 7.51
N TYR A 74 -8.30 9.17 8.13
CA TYR A 74 -7.42 8.19 7.50
C TYR A 74 -8.13 7.44 6.37
N ARG A 75 -9.41 7.10 6.56
CA ARG A 75 -10.26 6.54 5.50
C ARG A 75 -10.44 7.51 4.32
N THR A 76 -10.64 8.80 4.62
CA THR A 76 -10.77 9.85 3.60
C THR A 76 -9.48 9.98 2.79
N ASN A 77 -8.32 10.01 3.45
CA ASN A 77 -7.03 10.07 2.79
C ASN A 77 -6.74 8.81 1.96
N PHE A 78 -7.05 7.63 2.48
CA PHE A 78 -6.99 6.37 1.73
C PHE A 78 -7.77 6.47 0.42
N ARG A 79 -9.05 6.88 0.47
CA ARG A 79 -9.90 6.98 -0.73
C ARG A 79 -9.38 8.01 -1.73
N LYS A 80 -8.78 9.10 -1.26
CA LYS A 80 -8.18 10.12 -2.14
C LYS A 80 -7.05 9.52 -2.97
N ASP A 81 -6.16 8.76 -2.34
CA ASP A 81 -5.00 8.15 -3.01
C ASP A 81 -5.42 6.93 -3.85
N ALA A 82 -6.40 6.14 -3.38
CA ALA A 82 -6.98 5.03 -4.13
C ALA A 82 -7.62 5.48 -5.46
N LYS A 83 -8.31 6.62 -5.49
CA LYS A 83 -8.93 7.17 -6.71
C LYS A 83 -7.92 7.44 -7.83
N GLU A 84 -6.70 7.80 -7.48
CA GLU A 84 -5.64 8.02 -8.46
C GLU A 84 -5.24 6.71 -9.15
N ILE A 85 -5.08 5.64 -8.37
CA ILE A 85 -4.76 4.30 -8.86
C ILE A 85 -5.93 3.71 -9.65
N GLU A 86 -7.17 3.89 -9.18
CA GLU A 86 -8.40 3.51 -9.89
C GLU A 86 -8.47 4.16 -11.28
N ARG A 87 -8.16 5.47 -11.36
CA ARG A 87 -8.08 6.19 -12.63
C ARG A 87 -7.03 5.58 -13.55
N TRP A 88 -5.81 5.34 -13.05
CA TRP A 88 -4.76 4.73 -13.86
C TRP A 88 -5.16 3.35 -14.40
N ALA A 89 -5.82 2.53 -13.59
CA ALA A 89 -6.31 1.23 -14.03
C ALA A 89 -7.37 1.37 -15.13
N LYS A 90 -8.29 2.32 -14.99
CA LYS A 90 -9.33 2.62 -15.99
C LYS A 90 -8.73 3.11 -17.31
N ASP A 91 -7.67 3.90 -17.24
CA ASP A 91 -6.95 4.42 -18.41
C ASP A 91 -6.04 3.34 -19.06
N GLY A 92 -6.02 2.12 -18.52
CA GLY A 92 -5.25 0.99 -19.06
C GLY A 92 -3.78 0.99 -18.68
N SER A 93 -3.35 1.84 -17.74
CA SER A 93 -1.98 1.87 -17.23
C SER A 93 -1.59 0.52 -16.63
N PRO A 94 -0.46 -0.10 -17.05
CA PRO A 94 0.05 -1.32 -16.43
C PRO A 94 0.21 -1.19 -14.91
N ASN A 95 0.70 -0.03 -14.44
CA ASN A 95 0.85 0.25 -13.02
C ASN A 95 -0.51 0.29 -12.31
N GLY A 96 -1.53 0.88 -12.93
CA GLY A 96 -2.88 0.87 -12.36
C GLY A 96 -3.42 -0.54 -12.18
N LYS A 97 -3.24 -1.41 -13.18
CA LYS A 97 -3.68 -2.82 -13.15
C LYS A 97 -2.98 -3.63 -12.06
N VAL A 98 -1.69 -3.40 -11.86
CA VAL A 98 -0.85 -4.10 -10.87
C VAL A 98 -1.13 -3.62 -9.43
N LEU A 99 -1.33 -2.32 -9.23
CA LEU A 99 -1.46 -1.73 -7.90
C LEU A 99 -2.91 -1.76 -7.37
N LEU A 100 -3.92 -1.65 -8.25
CA LEU A 100 -5.32 -1.57 -7.83
C LEU A 100 -5.80 -2.80 -7.02
N PRO A 101 -5.48 -4.05 -7.38
CA PRO A 101 -5.88 -5.22 -6.60
C PRO A 101 -5.41 -5.16 -5.15
N ILE A 102 -4.18 -4.69 -4.92
CA ILE A 102 -3.60 -4.54 -3.58
C ILE A 102 -4.41 -3.53 -2.76
N VAL A 103 -4.71 -2.37 -3.37
CA VAL A 103 -5.50 -1.31 -2.72
C VAL A 103 -6.91 -1.82 -2.38
N GLN A 104 -7.55 -2.55 -3.29
CA GLN A 104 -8.89 -3.11 -3.05
C GLN A 104 -8.88 -4.14 -1.91
N ALA A 105 -7.85 -4.99 -1.83
CA ALA A 105 -7.70 -5.94 -0.74
C ALA A 105 -7.54 -5.24 0.62
N GLU A 106 -6.68 -4.23 0.70
CA GLU A 106 -6.45 -3.44 1.91
C GLU A 106 -7.69 -2.63 2.33
N GLU A 107 -8.44 -2.10 1.37
CA GLU A 107 -9.70 -1.43 1.63
C GLU A 107 -10.71 -2.39 2.25
N LEU A 108 -10.90 -3.58 1.67
CA LEU A 108 -11.79 -4.60 2.23
C LEU A 108 -11.34 -5.04 3.63
N ALA A 109 -10.05 -5.30 3.80
CA ALA A 109 -9.47 -5.83 5.03
C ALA A 109 -9.56 -4.85 6.21
N HIS A 110 -9.34 -3.56 5.96
CA HIS A 110 -9.12 -2.59 7.03
C HIS A 110 -10.12 -1.44 7.06
N ILE A 111 -10.61 -1.00 5.90
CA ILE A 111 -11.46 0.18 5.79
C ILE A 111 -12.95 -0.21 5.85
N SER A 112 -13.37 -1.15 4.99
CA SER A 112 -14.76 -1.52 4.82
C SER A 112 -15.21 -2.64 5.77
N GLY A 113 -14.35 -3.64 6.03
CA GLY A 113 -14.69 -4.83 6.81
C GLY A 113 -15.02 -4.59 8.29
N ARG A 114 -14.67 -3.42 8.85
CA ARG A 114 -14.94 -3.12 10.27
C ARG A 114 -16.41 -2.83 10.58
N ASN A 115 -17.14 -2.24 9.64
CA ASN A 115 -18.52 -1.79 9.86
C ASN A 115 -19.55 -2.89 9.55
N SER A 116 -19.15 -3.99 8.93
CA SER A 116 -20.05 -5.01 8.36
C SER A 116 -19.78 -6.43 8.86
N GLY A 117 -18.82 -6.59 9.77
CA GLY A 117 -18.18 -7.88 10.01
C GLY A 117 -17.18 -8.19 8.89
N HIS A 118 -16.01 -8.71 9.26
CA HIS A 118 -15.02 -9.10 8.27
C HIS A 118 -15.51 -10.34 7.53
N ASN A 119 -15.92 -10.18 6.26
CA ASN A 119 -16.12 -11.32 5.39
C ASN A 119 -14.74 -11.88 5.00
N LEU A 120 -14.19 -12.72 5.88
CA LEU A 120 -12.84 -13.28 5.76
C LEU A 120 -12.64 -14.00 4.42
N LYS A 121 -13.69 -14.62 3.88
CA LYS A 121 -13.67 -15.26 2.55
C LYS A 121 -13.41 -14.22 1.45
N GLN A 122 -14.19 -13.13 1.41
CA GLN A 122 -14.01 -12.08 0.41
C GLN A 122 -12.64 -11.38 0.54
N ILE A 123 -12.16 -11.18 1.75
CA ILE A 123 -10.84 -10.59 1.99
C ILE A 123 -9.74 -11.53 1.47
N LYS A 124 -9.89 -12.84 1.73
CA LYS A 124 -8.97 -13.87 1.23
C LYS A 124 -8.93 -13.86 -0.30
N GLU A 125 -10.09 -13.93 -0.94
CA GLU A 125 -10.22 -13.92 -2.40
C GLU A 125 -9.63 -12.63 -3.01
N SER A 126 -9.79 -11.49 -2.35
CA SER A 126 -9.20 -10.24 -2.81
C SER A 126 -7.66 -10.24 -2.75
N TYR A 127 -7.08 -10.76 -1.67
CA TYR A 127 -5.62 -10.92 -1.56
C TYR A 127 -5.06 -11.96 -2.51
N ASP A 128 -5.73 -13.12 -2.68
CA ASP A 128 -5.32 -14.14 -3.65
C ASP A 128 -5.27 -13.56 -5.06
N ARG A 129 -6.34 -12.85 -5.47
CA ARG A 129 -6.37 -12.15 -6.75
C ARG A 129 -5.23 -11.14 -6.90
N ALA A 130 -4.93 -10.37 -5.85
CA ALA A 130 -3.82 -9.43 -5.89
C ALA A 130 -2.46 -10.13 -6.09
N ILE A 131 -2.25 -11.28 -5.44
CA ILE A 131 -1.04 -12.08 -5.60
C ILE A 131 -0.95 -12.62 -7.04
N ASP A 132 -2.01 -13.27 -7.51
CA ASP A 132 -2.06 -13.92 -8.82
C ASP A 132 -1.85 -12.92 -9.96
N GLU A 133 -2.58 -11.79 -9.95
CA GLU A 133 -2.43 -10.75 -10.97
C GLU A 133 -1.00 -10.17 -10.98
N ASN A 134 -0.42 -9.91 -9.80
CA ASN A 134 0.95 -9.40 -9.72
C ASN A 134 1.99 -10.41 -10.26
N LEU A 135 1.78 -11.71 -10.02
CA LEU A 135 2.64 -12.77 -10.59
C LEU A 135 2.48 -12.86 -12.11
N GLU A 136 1.25 -12.80 -12.63
CA GLU A 136 0.97 -12.83 -14.08
C GLU A 136 1.69 -11.70 -14.82
N PHE A 137 1.73 -10.50 -14.25
CA PHE A 137 2.43 -9.35 -14.82
C PHE A 137 3.94 -9.30 -14.53
N GLY A 138 4.50 -10.27 -13.79
CA GLY A 138 5.93 -10.34 -13.48
C GLY A 138 6.39 -9.44 -12.32
N PHE A 139 5.47 -8.90 -11.51
CA PHE A 139 5.76 -8.04 -10.37
C PHE A 139 5.84 -8.85 -9.05
N GLY A 140 6.77 -9.80 -8.98
CA GLY A 140 6.90 -10.72 -7.84
C GLY A 140 7.08 -10.03 -6.47
N HIS A 141 7.65 -8.82 -6.42
CA HIS A 141 7.77 -8.04 -5.18
C HIS A 141 6.42 -7.53 -4.65
N PHE A 142 5.47 -7.20 -5.54
CA PHE A 142 4.11 -6.81 -5.14
C PHE A 142 3.23 -8.01 -4.80
N ALA A 143 3.48 -9.16 -5.43
CA ALA A 143 2.89 -10.43 -5.00
C ALA A 143 3.36 -10.79 -3.59
N ALA A 144 4.67 -10.72 -3.31
CA ALA A 144 5.23 -10.95 -1.99
C ALA A 144 4.71 -9.95 -0.94
N LEU A 145 4.59 -8.67 -1.29
CA LEU A 145 3.96 -7.66 -0.44
C LEU A 145 2.50 -8.05 -0.13
N SER A 146 1.72 -8.45 -1.13
CA SER A 146 0.32 -8.83 -0.94
C SER A 146 0.17 -10.07 -0.05
N ALA A 147 1.05 -11.07 -0.21
CA ALA A 147 1.11 -12.25 0.65
C ALA A 147 1.48 -11.88 2.11
N GLU A 148 2.51 -11.05 2.29
CA GLU A 148 2.92 -10.57 3.60
C GLU A 148 1.79 -9.83 4.33
N ARG A 149 1.08 -8.95 3.62
CA ARG A 149 -0.07 -8.21 4.15
C ARG A 149 -1.23 -9.13 4.50
N ALA A 150 -1.57 -10.09 3.64
CA ALA A 150 -2.60 -11.09 3.89
C ALA A 150 -2.27 -11.93 5.14
N GLY A 151 -1.02 -12.42 5.23
CA GLY A 151 -0.53 -13.19 6.37
C GLY A 151 -0.68 -12.44 7.69
N ARG A 152 -0.29 -11.16 7.72
CA ARG A 152 -0.48 -10.30 8.90
C ARG A 152 -1.94 -10.06 9.23
N PHE A 153 -2.78 -9.80 8.23
CA PHE A 153 -4.20 -9.61 8.44
C PHE A 153 -4.82 -10.84 9.10
N PHE A 154 -4.70 -12.01 8.47
CA PHE A 154 -5.29 -13.26 8.98
C PHE A 154 -4.71 -13.66 10.34
N SER A 155 -3.41 -13.44 10.56
CA SER A 155 -2.82 -13.65 11.89
C SER A 155 -3.49 -12.76 12.94
N SER A 156 -3.75 -11.48 12.64
CA SER A 156 -4.46 -10.58 13.57
C SER A 156 -5.94 -10.91 13.78
N MET A 157 -6.51 -11.77 12.95
CA MET A 157 -7.88 -12.29 13.09
C MET A 157 -7.92 -13.67 13.78
N ASN A 158 -6.80 -14.15 14.32
CA ASN A 158 -6.62 -15.50 14.88
C ASN A 158 -6.79 -16.65 13.86
N GLU A 159 -6.68 -16.37 12.57
CA GLU A 159 -6.78 -17.35 11.48
C GLU A 159 -5.39 -17.92 11.14
N ALA A 160 -4.72 -18.53 12.13
CA ALA A 160 -3.31 -18.93 12.01
C ALA A 160 -3.02 -19.90 10.84
N SER A 161 -3.96 -20.83 10.57
CA SER A 161 -3.86 -21.79 9.46
C SER A 161 -3.97 -21.13 8.07
N VAL A 162 -4.72 -20.03 7.97
CA VAL A 162 -4.81 -19.25 6.73
C VAL A 162 -3.57 -18.38 6.59
N ALA A 163 -3.16 -17.72 7.68
CA ALA A 163 -1.98 -16.85 7.70
C ALA A 163 -0.68 -17.58 7.28
N SER A 164 -0.47 -18.81 7.75
CA SER A 164 0.74 -19.58 7.44
C SER A 164 0.93 -19.83 5.94
N LYS A 165 -0.17 -20.01 5.19
CA LYS A 165 -0.13 -20.23 3.74
C LYS A 165 0.46 -19.05 2.98
N TYR A 166 0.26 -17.83 3.48
CA TYR A 166 0.79 -16.62 2.86
C TYR A 166 2.22 -16.29 3.29
N LEU A 167 2.65 -16.76 4.46
CA LEU A 167 3.99 -16.49 5.00
C LEU A 167 5.04 -17.53 4.59
N GLN A 168 4.61 -18.63 3.95
CA GLN A 168 5.46 -19.72 3.45
C GLN A 168 5.61 -19.72 1.91
N ALA A 169 4.97 -18.76 1.22
CA ALA A 169 4.92 -18.65 -0.23
C ALA A 169 6.15 -17.94 -0.81
#